data_AF-A0A953YM26-F1
#
_entry.id   AF-A0A953YM26-F1
#
_cell.length_a   1.000
_cell.length_b   1.000
_cell.length_c   1.000
_cell.angle_alpha   90.00
_cell.angle_beta   90.00
_cell.angle_gamma   90.00
#
_symmetry.space_group_name_H-M   'P 1'
#
loop_
_entity.id
_entity.type
_entity.pdbx_description
1 polymer ?
#
loop_
_entity_poly.entity_id
_entity_poly.type
_entity_poly.pdbx_seq_one_letter_code
_entity_poly.pdbx_strand_id
1 'polypeptide(L)' 'MAIDPPEITIVDDDVETVGCDGGGGALGHPMTYYSFGTHDYVECSYCDRRFVKRRAAATAAAGSVAKTGTAA' A
#
# COMPACT_ATOMS: atom_id res chain seq x y z
N MET A 1 11.78 -15.22 -12.05
CA MET A 1 10.68 -14.27 -12.31
C MET A 1 10.83 -13.13 -11.32
N ALA A 2 11.11 -11.91 -11.78
CA ALA A 2 11.12 -10.75 -10.90
C ALA A 2 9.67 -10.36 -10.60
N ILE A 3 9.31 -10.38 -9.32
CA ILE A 3 8.07 -9.79 -8.83
C ILE A 3 8.19 -8.27 -8.99
N ASP A 4 7.34 -7.67 -9.82
CA ASP A 4 7.26 -6.23 -9.92
C ASP A 4 6.98 -5.66 -8.52
N PRO A 5 7.68 -4.60 -8.11
CA PRO A 5 7.47 -4.01 -6.80
C PRO A 5 6.00 -3.57 -6.66
N PRO A 6 5.40 -3.75 -5.47
CA PRO A 6 4.03 -3.30 -5.24
C PRO A 6 3.93 -1.80 -5.53
N GLU A 7 2.87 -1.37 -6.22
CA GLU A 7 2.63 0.05 -6.47
C GLU A 7 2.39 0.78 -5.14
N ILE A 8 3.34 1.62 -4.74
CA ILE A 8 3.27 2.40 -3.49
C ILE A 8 2.73 3.80 -3.79
N THR A 9 1.63 4.16 -3.15
CA THR A 9 1.06 5.51 -3.16
C THR A 9 1.28 6.16 -1.79
N ILE A 10 1.89 7.34 -1.78
CA ILE A 10 2.07 8.12 -0.55
C ILE A 10 0.81 8.95 -0.32
N VAL A 11 0.27 8.87 0.88
CA VAL A 11 -0.87 9.70 1.32
C VAL A 11 -0.44 10.65 2.44
N ASP A 12 -1.11 11.79 2.56
CA ASP A 12 -0.83 12.74 3.63
C ASP A 12 -1.19 12.18 5.02
N ASP A 13 -0.54 12.71 6.06
CA ASP A 13 -0.64 12.16 7.42
C ASP A 13 -2.00 12.42 8.08
N ASP A 14 -2.68 13.49 7.66
CA ASP A 14 -4.05 13.86 8.05
C ASP A 14 -5.12 12.94 7.44
N VAL A 15 -4.77 12.13 6.44
CA VAL A 15 -5.69 11.16 5.85
C VAL A 15 -5.84 9.96 6.77
N GLU A 16 -7.06 9.76 7.27
CA GLU A 16 -7.41 8.60 8.11
C GLU A 16 -8.03 7.45 7.31
N THR A 17 -8.63 7.76 6.16
CA THR A 17 -9.27 6.78 5.27
C THR A 17 -8.89 7.04 3.82
N VAL A 18 -8.50 6.00 3.10
CA VAL A 18 -8.17 6.05 1.67
C VAL A 18 -9.19 5.25 0.87
N GLY A 19 -9.68 5.85 -0.22
CA GLY A 19 -10.49 5.16 -1.22
C GLY A 19 -9.58 4.59 -2.30
N CYS A 20 -9.73 3.31 -2.61
CA CYS A 20 -9.11 2.69 -3.76
C CYS A 20 -10.20 2.25 -4.75
N ASP A 21 -10.10 2.70 -5.99
CA ASP A 21 -10.98 2.38 -7.12
C ASP A 21 -10.28 1.49 -8.17
N GLY A 22 -9.12 0.92 -7.83
CA GLY A 22 -8.34 0.08 -8.75
C GLY A 22 -7.78 0.81 -9.96
N GLY A 23 -7.69 2.15 -9.94
CA GLY A 23 -7.12 2.95 -11.02
C GLY A 23 -8.08 3.24 -12.19
N GLY A 24 -9.40 3.18 -11.97
CA GLY A 24 -10.42 3.62 -12.92
C GLY A 24 -10.54 2.83 -14.23
N GLY A 25 -9.81 1.71 -14.36
CA GLY A 25 -9.81 0.87 -15.56
C GLY A 25 -10.83 -0.28 -15.50
N ALA A 26 -11.07 -0.93 -16.65
CA ALA A 26 -11.96 -2.08 -16.77
C ALA A 26 -11.51 -3.33 -15.96
N LEU A 27 -10.26 -3.35 -15.51
CA LEU A 27 -9.67 -4.39 -14.64
C LEU A 27 -9.55 -3.92 -13.18
N GLY A 28 -10.02 -2.72 -12.85
CA GLY A 28 -10.08 -2.24 -11.48
C GLY A 28 -11.17 -2.95 -10.67
N HIS A 29 -11.20 -2.68 -9.37
CA HIS A 29 -12.24 -3.15 -8.46
C HIS A 29 -13.18 -1.99 -8.09
N PRO A 30 -14.38 -2.29 -7.56
CA PRO A 30 -15.27 -1.27 -7.02
C PRO A 30 -14.57 -0.41 -5.97
N MET A 31 -14.99 0.85 -5.85
CA MET A 31 -14.48 1.77 -4.85
C MET A 31 -14.65 1.17 -3.45
N THR A 32 -13.51 0.89 -2.82
CA THR A 32 -13.43 0.37 -1.45
C THR A 32 -12.64 1.34 -0.60
N TYR A 33 -12.99 1.41 0.68
CA TYR A 33 -12.39 2.33 1.63
C TYR A 33 -11.61 1.54 2.66
N TYR A 34 -10.39 1.97 2.91
CA TYR A 34 -9.51 1.40 3.91
C TYR A 34 -9.12 2.48 4.90
N SER A 35 -9.26 2.18 6.20
CA SER A 35 -8.84 3.09 7.27
C SER A 35 -7.46 2.70 7.78
N PHE A 36 -6.61 3.70 8.00
CA PHE A 36 -5.26 3.48 8.53
C PHE A 36 -5.30 3.10 10.02
N GLY A 37 -6.21 3.69 10.80
CA GLY A 37 -6.33 3.42 12.23
C GLY A 37 -5.00 3.63 12.96
N THR A 38 -4.47 2.58 13.58
CA THR A 38 -3.14 2.57 14.23
C THR A 38 -1.99 2.19 13.29
N HIS A 39 -2.29 1.81 12.06
CA HIS A 39 -1.29 1.44 11.06
C HIS A 39 -0.84 2.65 10.24
N ASP A 40 0.42 2.61 9.83
CA ASP A 40 1.04 3.63 9.01
C ASP A 40 0.94 3.35 7.50
N TYR A 41 0.44 2.17 7.14
CA TYR A 41 0.20 1.74 5.78
C TYR A 41 -1.02 0.82 5.70
N VAL A 42 -1.64 0.78 4.52
CA VAL A 42 -2.71 -0.17 4.20
C VAL A 42 -2.57 -0.64 2.76
N GLU A 43 -2.99 -1.87 2.49
CA GLU A 43 -2.89 -2.49 1.18
C GLU A 43 -4.28 -2.80 0.65
N CYS A 44 -4.50 -2.49 -0.63
CA CYS A 44 -5.71 -2.91 -1.30
C CYS A 44 -5.61 -4.39 -1.65
N SER A 45 -6.58 -5.19 -1.19
CA SER A 45 -6.62 -6.64 -1.44
C SER A 45 -6.94 -7.03 -2.89
N TYR A 46 -7.20 -6.06 -3.77
CA TYR A 46 -7.64 -6.32 -5.15
C TYR A 46 -6.56 -6.00 -6.18
N CYS A 47 -5.89 -4.86 -6.04
CA CYS A 47 -4.87 -4.40 -6.98
C CYS A 47 -3.48 -4.31 -6.35
N ASP A 48 -3.29 -4.85 -5.14
CA ASP A 48 -2.03 -4.90 -4.39
C ASP A 48 -1.32 -3.54 -4.22
N ARG A 49 -2.09 -2.47 -4.38
CA ARG A 49 -1.63 -1.09 -4.17
C ARG A 49 -1.47 -0.84 -2.70
N ARG A 50 -0.28 -0.37 -2.31
CA ARG A 50 0.05 -0.04 -0.93
C ARG A 50 -0.03 1.47 -0.73
N PHE A 51 -0.91 1.89 0.16
CA PHE A 51 -1.02 3.27 0.60
C PHE A 51 -0.21 3.45 1.88
N VAL A 52 0.72 4.39 1.89
CA VAL A 52 1.62 4.63 3.03
C VAL A 52 1.52 6.08 3.45
N LYS A 53 1.37 6.34 4.75
CA LYS A 53 1.41 7.71 5.29
C LYS A 53 2.75 8.36 5.02
N ARG A 54 2.76 9.65 4.74
CA ARG A 54 3.96 10.42 4.43
C ARG A 54 5.02 10.33 5.53
N ARG A 55 4.64 10.38 6.81
CA ARG A 55 5.55 10.16 7.96
C ARG A 55 6.25 8.80 7.90
N ALA A 56 5.53 7.79 7.42
CA ALA A 56 6.00 6.42 7.36
C ALA A 56 6.80 6.15 6.10
N ALA A 57 6.44 6.75 4.96
CA ALA A 57 7.25 6.70 3.75
C ALA A 57 8.62 7.37 3.96
N ALA A 58 8.68 8.47 4.72
CA ALA A 58 9.92 9.14 5.08
C ALA A 58 10.85 8.26 5.95
N THR A 59 10.30 7.34 6.73
CA THR A 59 11.07 6.38 7.55
C THR A 59 11.27 5.01 6.88
N ALA A 60 10.43 4.65 5.91
CA ALA A 60 10.44 3.34 5.24
C ALA A 60 11.48 3.22 4.10
N ALA A 61 12.12 4.30 3.68
CA ALA A 61 13.23 4.23 2.71
C ALA A 61 14.45 3.39 3.21
N ALA A 62 14.51 3.07 4.52
CA ALA A 62 15.54 2.21 5.12
C ALA A 62 15.10 0.75 5.36
N GLY A 63 13.84 0.43 5.09
CA GLY A 63 13.30 -0.92 5.24
C GLY A 63 13.01 -1.49 3.88
N SER A 64 14.01 -2.11 3.24
CA SER A 64 13.73 -3.28 2.42
C SER A 64 12.63 -4.04 3.13
N VAL A 65 11.50 -4.26 2.47
CA VAL A 65 10.53 -5.26 2.89
C VAL A 65 11.23 -6.61 2.76
N ALA A 66 12.16 -6.85 3.67
CA ALA A 66 12.90 -8.07 3.85
C ALA A 66 11.88 -9.01 4.46
N LYS A 67 11.16 -9.72 3.58
CA LYS A 67 10.62 -10.99 4.00
C LYS A 67 11.80 -11.93 4.15
N THR A 68 12.40 -11.98 5.33
CA THR A 68 13.22 -13.12 5.75
C THR A 68 12.34 -14.35 5.56
N GLY A 69 12.76 -15.23 4.66
CA GLY A 69 11.94 -16.35 4.22
C GLY A 69 12.75 -17.35 3.41
N THR A 70 13.93 -17.74 3.92
CA THR A 70 14.54 -19.00 3.53
C THR A 70 13.67 -20.11 4.14
N ALA A 71 12.88 -20.76 3.29
CA ALA A 71 12.27 -22.05 3.58
C ALA A 71 13.00 -23.10 2.74
N ALA A 72 13.86 -23.89 3.39
CA ALA A 72 14.22 -25.28 3.11
C ALA A 72 15.02 -25.82 4.30
#